data_AF-A0A927U9C1-F1
#
_entry.id   AF-A0A927U9C1-F1
#
_cell.length_a   1.000
_cell.length_b   1.000
_cell.length_c   1.000
_cell.angle_alpha   90.00
_cell.angle_beta   90.00
_cell.angle_gamma   90.00
#
_symmetry.space_group_name_H-M   'P 1'
#
loop_
_entity.id
_entity.type
_entity.pdbx_description
1 polymer ?
#
loop_
_entity_poly.entity_id
_entity_poly.type
_entity_poly.pdbx_seq_one_letter_code
_entity_poly.pdbx_strand_id
1 'polypeptide(L)'
;MNMKSTLRKLMKIFGTVFVVAVIGLAVYIMANGLGLVDGLDFGAGAYYYADIPQFAKYVNGEHFKSAFPMWIHIVLFLIWGVLMYRLWIWLDKKL
;
A
#
# COMPACT_ATOMS: atom_id res chain seq x y z
N MET A 1 -18.63 -33.18 17.39
CA MET A 1 -17.68 -32.07 17.11
C MET A 1 -18.48 -30.77 16.96
N ASN A 2 -18.14 -29.70 17.67
CA ASN A 2 -19.00 -28.50 17.77
C ASN A 2 -18.98 -27.68 16.47
N MET A 3 -20.16 -27.49 15.84
CA MET A 3 -20.37 -26.87 14.54
C MET A 3 -19.78 -25.45 14.44
N LYS A 4 -19.82 -24.68 15.53
CA LYS A 4 -19.19 -23.34 15.60
C LYS A 4 -17.66 -23.39 15.47
N SER A 5 -17.02 -24.46 15.95
CA SER A 5 -15.56 -24.60 15.91
C SER A 5 -15.05 -25.03 14.53
N THR A 6 -15.78 -25.89 13.83
CA THR A 6 -15.42 -26.32 12.47
C THR A 6 -15.69 -25.22 11.44
N LEU A 7 -16.77 -24.44 11.60
CA LEU A 7 -17.00 -23.24 10.77
C LEU A 7 -15.86 -22.21 10.93
N ARG A 8 -15.41 -21.95 12.16
CA ARG A 8 -14.30 -21.02 12.44
C ARG A 8 -12.97 -21.52 11.86
N LYS A 9 -12.71 -22.83 11.87
CA LYS A 9 -11.53 -23.42 11.21
C LYS A 9 -11.60 -23.29 9.70
N LEU A 10 -12.75 -23.57 9.08
CA LEU A 10 -12.95 -23.43 7.64
C LEU A 10 -12.76 -21.98 7.17
N MET A 11 -13.32 -21.01 7.89
CA MET A 11 -13.12 -19.59 7.58
C MET A 11 -11.65 -19.17 7.64
N LYS A 12 -10.90 -19.67 8.63
CA LYS A 12 -9.46 -19.39 8.74
C LYS A 12 -8.69 -19.97 7.55
N ILE A 13 -8.95 -21.24 7.22
CA ILE A 13 -8.30 -21.90 6.07
C ILE A 13 -8.62 -21.14 4.79
N PHE A 14 -9.89 -20.80 4.55
CA PHE A 14 -10.31 -20.05 3.38
C PHE A 14 -9.65 -18.68 3.31
N GLY A 15 -9.61 -17.94 4.44
CA GLY A 15 -8.93 -16.65 4.51
C GLY A 15 -7.44 -16.75 4.22
N THR A 16 -6.76 -17.77 4.76
CA THR A 16 -5.33 -18.00 4.48
C THR A 16 -5.11 -18.34 3.00
N VAL A 17 -5.91 -19.25 2.42
CA VAL A 17 -5.83 -19.61 0.99
C VAL A 17 -6.08 -18.39 0.11
N PHE A 18 -7.06 -17.57 0.45
CA PHE A 18 -7.38 -16.33 -0.27
C PHE A 18 -6.20 -15.35 -0.25
N VAL A 19 -5.59 -15.11 0.91
CA VAL A 19 -4.42 -14.24 1.03
C VAL A 19 -3.24 -14.77 0.20
N VAL A 20 -2.97 -16.07 0.26
CA VAL A 20 -1.91 -16.69 -0.53
C VAL A 20 -2.18 -16.56 -2.04
N ALA A 21 -3.44 -16.77 -2.46
CA ALA A 21 -3.83 -16.62 -3.86
C ALA A 21 -3.68 -15.16 -4.34
N VAL A 22 -4.09 -14.18 -3.52
CA VAL A 22 -3.94 -12.75 -3.84
C VAL A 22 -2.47 -12.37 -3.96
N ILE A 23 -1.61 -12.80 -3.03
CA ILE A 23 -0.16 -12.56 -3.11
C ILE A 23 0.41 -13.20 -4.38
N GLY A 24 0.05 -14.45 -4.68
CA GLY A 24 0.49 -15.14 -5.88
C GLY A 24 0.08 -14.43 -7.17
N LEU A 25 -1.16 -13.96 -7.26
CA LEU A 25 -1.65 -13.16 -8.38
C LEU A 25 -0.93 -11.83 -8.51
N ALA A 26 -0.69 -11.13 -7.39
CA ALA A 26 0.05 -9.87 -7.41
C ALA A 26 1.47 -10.07 -7.95
N VAL A 27 2.19 -11.09 -7.47
CA VAL A 27 3.53 -11.42 -7.98
C VAL A 27 3.49 -11.80 -9.46
N TYR A 28 2.48 -12.57 -9.88
CA TYR A 28 2.32 -12.94 -11.28
C TYR A 28 2.07 -11.72 -12.19
N ILE A 29 1.23 -10.78 -11.76
CA ILE A 29 0.97 -9.53 -12.49
C ILE A 29 2.25 -8.71 -12.62
N MET A 30 3.01 -8.55 -11.53
CA MET A 30 4.27 -7.80 -11.54
C MET A 30 5.33 -8.47 -12.43
N ALA A 31 5.49 -9.79 -12.34
CA ALA A 31 6.51 -10.53 -13.09
C ALA A 31 6.25 -10.54 -14.61
N ASN A 32 4.99 -10.42 -15.02
CA ASN A 32 4.60 -10.41 -16.44
C ASN A 32 4.26 -9.00 -16.96
N GLY A 33 4.42 -7.96 -16.13
CA GLY A 33 4.08 -6.59 -16.52
C GLY A 33 2.61 -6.42 -16.95
N LEU A 34 1.69 -7.22 -16.40
CA LEU A 34 0.29 -7.17 -16.82
C LEU A 34 -0.33 -5.82 -16.45
N GLY A 35 -0.86 -5.13 -17.45
CA GLY A 35 -1.42 -3.78 -17.30
C GLY A 35 -0.44 -2.65 -17.61
N LEU A 36 0.82 -2.94 -17.91
CA LEU A 36 1.79 -1.99 -18.48
C LEU A 36 1.51 -1.76 -19.97
N VAL A 37 1.95 -0.60 -20.47
CA VAL A 37 1.98 -0.28 -21.89
C VAL A 37 3.20 -0.95 -22.52
N ASP A 38 3.05 -1.52 -23.72
CA ASP A 38 4.14 -2.20 -24.41
C ASP A 38 5.39 -1.32 -24.54
N GLY A 39 6.53 -1.85 -24.07
CA GLY A 39 7.83 -1.18 -24.11
C GLY A 39 8.03 -0.09 -23.06
N LEU A 40 7.11 0.07 -22.10
CA LEU A 40 7.17 1.09 -21.06
C LEU A 40 6.88 0.47 -19.69
N ASP A 41 7.51 1.00 -18.65
CA ASP A 41 7.35 0.50 -17.27
C ASP A 41 6.17 1.15 -16.53
N PHE A 42 5.18 1.68 -17.27
CA PHE A 42 3.98 2.31 -16.71
C PHE A 42 2.70 1.72 -17.30
N GLY A 43 1.62 1.73 -16.51
CA GLY A 43 0.38 1.02 -16.80
C GLY A 43 -0.87 1.60 -16.14
N ALA A 44 -2.02 0.95 -16.36
CA ALA A 44 -3.31 1.34 -15.77
C ALA A 44 -3.28 1.18 -14.23
N GLY A 45 -2.89 2.24 -13.53
CA GLY A 45 -2.66 2.24 -12.08
C GLY A 45 -1.52 3.16 -11.64
N ALA A 46 -0.57 3.46 -12.54
CA ALA A 46 0.50 4.43 -12.33
C ALA A 46 -0.02 5.87 -12.58
N TYR A 47 -1.01 6.30 -11.81
CA TYR A 47 -1.70 7.60 -11.95
C TYR A 47 -0.84 8.83 -11.56
N TYR A 48 0.46 8.67 -11.40
CA TYR A 48 1.35 9.81 -11.26
C TYR A 48 1.83 10.20 -12.64
N TYR A 49 1.44 11.41 -13.08
CA TYR A 49 1.95 12.05 -14.29
C TYR A 49 3.49 12.14 -14.35
N ALA A 50 4.19 11.80 -13.27
CA ALA A 50 5.65 11.74 -13.18
C ALA A 50 6.29 10.72 -14.14
N ASP A 51 5.58 9.66 -14.53
CA ASP A 51 6.18 8.54 -15.28
C ASP A 51 5.91 8.58 -16.80
N ILE A 52 5.20 9.59 -17.29
CA ILE A 52 5.00 9.79 -18.74
C ILE A 52 6.33 10.24 -19.37
N PRO A 53 6.84 9.55 -20.40
CA PRO A 53 8.06 9.96 -21.10
C PRO A 53 7.97 11.42 -21.55
N GLN A 54 8.99 12.21 -21.23
CA GLN A 54 9.06 13.66 -21.46
C GLN A 54 8.15 14.55 -20.61
N PHE A 55 7.29 14.04 -19.73
CA PHE A 55 6.43 14.89 -18.89
C PHE A 55 7.22 15.64 -17.81
N ALA A 56 8.35 15.07 -17.37
CA ALA A 56 9.32 15.71 -16.49
C ALA A 56 9.76 17.11 -16.93
N LYS A 57 9.65 17.46 -18.23
CA LYS A 57 9.98 18.81 -18.74
C LYS A 57 8.91 19.87 -18.43
N TYR A 58 7.69 19.45 -18.11
CA TYR A 58 6.56 20.34 -17.79
C TYR A 58 6.33 20.49 -16.29
N VAL A 59 6.78 19.53 -15.49
CA VAL A 59 6.79 19.61 -14.03
C VAL A 59 8.17 20.04 -13.57
N ASN A 60 8.29 21.26 -13.08
CA ASN A 60 9.51 21.73 -12.47
C ASN A 60 9.66 21.08 -11.07
N GLY A 61 10.39 19.96 -11.04
CA GLY A 61 10.69 19.20 -9.83
C GLY A 61 11.51 19.96 -8.78
N GLU A 62 12.00 21.16 -9.11
CA GLU A 62 12.72 22.01 -8.17
C GLU A 62 11.82 22.94 -7.34
N HIS A 63 10.51 23.03 -7.62
CA HIS A 63 9.61 23.92 -6.86
C HIS A 63 9.47 23.54 -5.39
N PHE A 64 9.64 22.25 -5.06
CA PHE A 64 9.58 21.79 -3.68
C PHE A 64 10.94 21.24 -3.24
N LYS A 65 11.70 22.09 -2.55
CA LYS A 65 12.87 21.68 -1.76
C LYS A 65 12.47 21.78 -0.30
N SER A 66 12.36 20.65 0.39
CA SER A 66 12.09 20.69 1.83
C SER A 66 13.27 21.34 2.54
N ALA A 67 12.99 22.28 3.44
CA ALA A 67 14.01 22.90 4.28
C ALA A 67 14.65 21.89 5.26
N PHE A 68 14.01 20.73 5.45
CA PHE A 68 14.44 19.70 6.39
C PHE A 68 14.83 18.41 5.64
N PRO A 69 15.85 17.68 6.13
CA PRO A 69 16.19 16.38 5.58
C PRO A 69 15.03 15.37 5.66
N MET A 70 15.02 14.39 4.75
CA MET A 70 13.98 13.34 4.67
C MET A 70 13.78 12.60 6.01
N TRP A 71 14.86 12.32 6.75
CA TRP A 71 14.77 11.60 8.02
C TRP A 71 13.90 12.31 9.07
N ILE A 72 13.84 13.66 9.06
CA ILE A 72 12.98 14.42 9.95
C ILE A 72 11.50 14.13 9.64
N HIS A 73 11.14 14.05 8.36
CA HIS A 73 9.79 13.75 7.93
C HIS A 73 9.39 12.32 8.34
N ILE A 74 10.31 11.36 8.18
CA ILE A 74 10.10 9.97 8.60
C ILE A 74 9.85 9.91 10.12
N VAL A 75 10.66 10.61 10.92
CA VAL A 75 10.49 10.66 12.38
C VAL A 75 9.14 11.28 12.76
N LEU A 76 8.75 12.40 12.14
CA LEU A 76 7.46 13.04 12.38
C LEU A 76 6.29 12.12 12.00
N PHE A 77 6.39 11.41 10.88
CA PHE A 77 5.40 10.43 10.44
C PHE A 77 5.24 9.30 11.46
N LEU A 78 6.34 8.76 12.00
CA LEU A 78 6.31 7.71 13.01
C LEU A 78 5.71 8.22 14.34
N ILE A 79 6.08 9.42 14.78
CA ILE A 79 5.49 10.07 15.96
C ILE A 79 3.97 10.20 15.77
N TRP A 80 3.53 10.71 14.62
CA TRP A 80 2.13 10.83 14.29
C TRP A 80 1.41 9.48 14.32
N GLY A 81 2.00 8.43 13.72
CA GLY A 81 1.46 7.08 13.73
C GLY A 81 1.24 6.54 15.15
N VAL A 82 2.19 6.76 16.06
CA VAL A 82 2.06 6.38 17.48
C VAL A 82 0.96 7.17 18.18
N LEU A 83 0.85 8.48 17.92
CA LEU A 83 -0.21 9.31 18.49
C LEU A 83 -1.60 8.83 18.05
N MET A 84 -1.78 8.56 16.75
CA MET A 84 -3.03 8.05 16.21
C MET A 84 -3.38 6.68 16.78
N TYR A 85 -2.40 5.78 16.90
CA TYR A 85 -2.62 4.47 17.53
C TYR A 85 -3.12 4.60 18.97
N ARG A 86 -2.49 5.47 19.78
CA ARG A 86 -2.91 5.71 21.16
C ARG A 86 -4.31 6.35 21.23
N LEU A 87 -4.60 7.28 20.33
CA LEU A 87 -5.93 7.90 20.23
C LEU A 87 -7.00 6.86 19.91
N TRP A 88 -6.72 5.95 18.97
CA TRP A 88 -7.65 4.88 18.60
C TRP A 88 -7.94 3.93 19.77
N ILE A 89 -6.91 3.49 20.49
CA ILE A 89 -7.10 2.67 21.71
C ILE A 89 -7.97 3.39 22.73
N TRP A 90 -7.77 4.70 22.90
CA TRP A 90 -8.56 5.48 23.85
C TRP A 90 -10.03 5.58 23.41
N LEU A 91 -10.29 5.83 22.13
CA LEU A 91 -11.65 5.85 21.58
C LEU A 91 -12.34 4.49 21.73
N ASP A 92 -11.63 3.41 21.40
CA ASP A 92 -12.13 2.03 21.49
C ASP A 92 -12.51 1.64 22.93
N LYS A 93 -11.82 2.19 23.94
CA LYS A 93 -12.17 1.98 25.34
C LYS A 93 -13.39 2.79 25.82
N LYS A 94 -13.77 3.84 25.09
CA LYS A 94 -14.82 4.78 25.48
C LYS A 94 -16.15 4.51 24.75
N LEU A 95 -16.08 3.88 23.58
CA LEU A 95 -17.21 3.38 22.80
C LEU A 95 -17.62 1.97 23.27
#